data_AF-A0A8S3I9I0-F1
#
_entry.id   AF-A0A8S3I9I0-F1
#
_cell.length_a   1.000
_cell.length_b   1.000
_cell.length_c   1.000
_cell.angle_alpha   90.00
_cell.angle_beta   90.00
_cell.angle_gamma   90.00
#
_symmetry.space_group_name_H-M   'P 1'
#
loop_
_entity.id
_entity.type
_entity.pdbx_description
1 polymer ?
#
loop_
_entity_poly.entity_id
_entity_poly.type
_entity_poly.pdbx_seq_one_letter_code
_entity_poly.pdbx_strand_id
1 'polypeptide(L)'
;EGGCNKPCDIRLKCGHQCELMCHNYDFEHKEILCRKKCNDTLSCGHFCTKRCHVTTPTQHDPCRVMIDKTIKTCGHKIRFQCAREPTNADCQYPIQKCLPCGDFVDVPCCIASSLSELQRFPCPKPCNAVLTCKHKCVGTCGKCQNGRLHISCEYKCERPLICSHVCKAPCTANCPPCLSFCETRCVHSKCNKRCGELCVPCKEVRVIDRVENYLCSL
;
A
#
# COMPACT_ATOMS: atom_id res chain seq x y z
N GLU A 1 -4.06 -54.33 -0.97
CA GLU A 1 -2.59 -54.36 -0.72
C GLU A 1 -2.07 -55.71 -1.18
N GLY A 2 -1.00 -55.74 -1.98
CA GLY A 2 -0.39 -56.99 -2.44
C GLY A 2 0.42 -57.59 -1.30
N GLY A 3 0.41 -58.92 -1.14
CA GLY A 3 0.88 -59.65 0.04
C GLY A 3 2.38 -59.64 0.35
N CYS A 4 3.11 -58.57 0.01
CA CYS A 4 4.53 -58.38 0.33
C CYS A 4 4.78 -56.95 0.82
N ASN A 5 5.48 -56.79 1.95
CA ASN A 5 5.79 -55.49 2.55
C ASN A 5 7.09 -54.83 2.03
N LYS A 6 7.52 -55.19 0.82
CA LYS A 6 8.75 -54.65 0.21
C LYS A 6 8.43 -53.49 -0.75
N PRO A 7 9.36 -52.55 -0.96
CA PRO A 7 9.22 -51.54 -2.01
C PRO A 7 9.13 -52.20 -3.38
N CYS A 8 8.38 -51.57 -4.29
CA CYS A 8 8.31 -52.04 -5.67
C CYS A 8 9.64 -51.76 -6.40
N ASP A 9 10.23 -52.78 -7.02
CA ASP A 9 11.51 -52.65 -7.76
C ASP A 9 11.33 -52.30 -9.25
N ILE A 10 10.10 -52.08 -9.70
CA ILE A 10 9.80 -51.74 -11.10
C ILE A 10 10.15 -50.27 -11.38
N ARG A 11 10.82 -50.03 -12.52
CA ARG A 11 11.06 -48.69 -13.06
C ARG A 11 9.91 -48.26 -13.97
N LEU A 12 9.38 -47.07 -13.70
CA LEU A 12 8.35 -46.42 -14.53
C LEU A 12 8.94 -46.02 -15.90
N LYS A 13 8.08 -45.71 -16.88
CA LYS A 13 8.49 -45.27 -18.23
C LYS A 13 9.48 -44.09 -18.24
N CYS A 14 9.42 -43.24 -17.21
CA CYS A 14 10.34 -42.13 -17.03
C CYS A 14 11.72 -42.53 -16.45
N GLY A 15 11.99 -43.82 -16.24
CA GLY A 15 13.24 -44.34 -15.67
C GLY A 15 13.31 -44.33 -14.14
N HIS A 16 12.42 -43.60 -13.45
CA HIS A 16 12.35 -43.57 -11.99
C HIS A 16 11.74 -44.86 -11.41
N GLN A 17 12.30 -45.35 -10.31
CA GLN A 17 11.71 -46.45 -9.53
C GLN A 17 10.36 -46.05 -8.92
N CYS A 18 9.38 -46.97 -8.98
CA CYS A 18 8.07 -46.85 -8.36
C CYS A 18 8.18 -46.56 -6.85
N GLU A 19 7.38 -45.63 -6.34
CA GLU A 19 7.41 -45.20 -4.93
C GLU A 19 6.44 -45.98 -4.02
N LEU A 20 5.69 -46.92 -4.60
CA LEU A 20 4.72 -47.74 -3.87
C LEU A 20 5.38 -49.02 -3.33
N MET A 21 4.80 -49.58 -2.27
CA MET A 21 5.08 -50.96 -1.86
C MET A 21 4.53 -51.94 -2.90
N CYS A 22 4.96 -53.20 -2.85
CA CYS A 22 4.44 -54.26 -3.72
C CYS A 22 2.90 -54.22 -3.77
N HIS A 23 2.36 -54.17 -4.98
CA HIS A 23 0.94 -54.01 -5.24
C HIS A 23 0.49 -54.95 -6.36
N ASN A 24 -0.82 -55.23 -6.42
CA ASN A 24 -1.40 -56.27 -7.30
C ASN A 24 -2.44 -55.73 -8.30
N TYR A 25 -2.57 -54.41 -8.44
CA TYR A 25 -3.64 -53.78 -9.22
C TYR A 25 -3.16 -53.08 -10.50
N ASP A 26 -1.84 -52.86 -10.66
CA ASP A 26 -1.24 -52.30 -11.88
C ASP A 26 0.14 -52.92 -12.15
N PHE A 27 0.17 -54.22 -12.47
CA PHE A 27 1.42 -54.96 -12.68
C PHE A 27 2.32 -54.32 -13.75
N GLU A 28 1.73 -53.72 -14.78
CA GLU A 28 2.44 -53.07 -15.89
C GLU A 28 2.81 -51.60 -15.63
N HIS A 29 2.41 -51.03 -14.49
CA HIS A 29 2.66 -49.62 -14.11
C HIS A 29 2.23 -48.63 -15.21
N LYS A 30 1.04 -48.85 -15.78
CA LYS A 30 0.47 -47.99 -16.83
C LYS A 30 -0.18 -46.75 -16.25
N GLU A 31 -0.83 -46.88 -15.10
CA GLU A 31 -1.61 -45.82 -14.45
C GLU A 31 -0.84 -45.14 -13.30
N ILE A 32 0.23 -45.78 -12.80
CA ILE A 32 1.06 -45.22 -11.72
C ILE A 32 1.91 -44.04 -12.22
N LEU A 33 1.66 -42.86 -11.65
CA LEU A 33 2.38 -41.63 -11.94
C LEU A 33 3.60 -41.41 -11.03
N CYS A 34 4.74 -41.06 -11.63
CA CYS A 34 5.98 -40.76 -10.90
C CYS A 34 5.91 -39.43 -10.15
N ARG A 35 6.07 -39.42 -8.81
CA ARG A 35 6.02 -38.18 -8.01
C ARG A 35 7.39 -37.59 -7.70
N LYS A 36 8.48 -38.29 -8.05
CA LYS A 36 9.85 -37.78 -7.97
C LYS A 36 10.03 -36.49 -8.78
N LYS A 37 10.99 -35.66 -8.36
CA LYS A 37 11.45 -34.52 -9.15
C LYS A 37 11.97 -35.03 -10.48
N CYS A 38 11.68 -34.31 -11.56
CA CYS A 38 12.33 -34.61 -12.81
C CYS A 38 13.85 -34.41 -12.68
N ASN A 39 14.63 -35.34 -13.21
CA ASN A 39 16.09 -35.29 -13.16
C ASN A 39 16.71 -34.82 -14.49
N ASP A 40 15.87 -34.38 -15.44
CA ASP A 40 16.32 -33.90 -16.73
C ASP A 40 16.96 -32.52 -16.63
N THR A 41 17.99 -32.32 -17.44
CA THR A 41 18.61 -31.02 -17.66
C THR A 41 17.95 -30.36 -18.86
N LEU A 42 17.38 -29.17 -18.65
CA LEU A 42 16.79 -28.35 -19.70
C LEU A 42 17.87 -27.89 -20.69
N SER A 43 17.48 -27.47 -21.89
CA SER A 43 18.41 -26.99 -22.93
C SER A 43 19.30 -25.82 -22.48
N CYS A 44 18.88 -25.06 -21.48
CA CYS A 44 19.67 -23.98 -20.87
C CYS A 44 20.66 -24.45 -19.79
N GLY A 45 20.82 -25.76 -19.58
CA GLY A 45 21.75 -26.35 -18.60
C GLY A 45 21.21 -26.42 -17.17
N HIS A 46 20.00 -25.95 -16.89
CA HIS A 46 19.38 -26.03 -15.56
C HIS A 46 18.54 -27.30 -15.39
N PHE A 47 18.48 -27.84 -14.17
CA PHE A 47 17.59 -28.96 -13.86
C PHE A 47 16.12 -28.57 -13.93
N CYS A 48 15.29 -29.48 -14.44
CA CYS A 48 13.84 -29.33 -14.40
C CYS A 48 13.34 -29.29 -12.95
N THR A 49 12.61 -28.24 -12.57
CA THR A 49 12.10 -28.08 -11.20
C THR A 49 10.71 -28.70 -11.00
N LYS A 50 10.16 -29.37 -12.03
CA LYS A 50 8.82 -29.97 -11.99
C LYS A 50 8.88 -31.43 -11.54
N ARG A 51 7.71 -31.99 -11.21
CA ARG A 51 7.56 -33.42 -10.94
C ARG A 51 7.56 -34.20 -12.25
N CYS A 52 8.11 -35.40 -12.22
CA CYS A 52 8.32 -36.21 -13.41
C CYS A 52 7.01 -36.60 -14.12
N HIS A 53 5.89 -36.78 -13.42
CA HIS A 53 4.60 -37.00 -14.09
C HIS A 53 4.00 -35.75 -14.76
N VAL A 54 4.47 -34.56 -14.42
CA VAL A 54 3.98 -33.28 -14.98
C VAL A 54 4.71 -32.94 -16.28
N THR A 55 5.88 -33.54 -16.51
CA THR A 55 6.73 -33.28 -17.67
C THR A 55 6.98 -34.58 -18.39
N THR A 56 6.75 -34.64 -19.70
CA THR A 56 7.20 -35.79 -20.48
C THR A 56 8.68 -35.63 -20.84
N PRO A 57 9.40 -36.70 -21.19
CA PRO A 57 10.80 -36.60 -21.62
C PRO A 57 11.03 -35.61 -22.77
N THR A 58 10.00 -35.35 -23.57
CA THR A 58 10.03 -34.46 -24.74
C THR A 58 9.36 -33.10 -24.52
N GLN A 59 8.68 -32.89 -23.38
CA GLN A 59 7.90 -31.68 -23.14
C GLN A 59 8.17 -31.14 -21.72
N HIS A 60 9.15 -30.24 -21.65
CA HIS A 60 9.48 -29.48 -20.45
C HIS A 60 8.95 -28.05 -20.55
N ASP A 61 8.51 -27.51 -19.41
CA ASP A 61 8.19 -26.08 -19.31
C ASP A 61 9.44 -25.21 -19.51
N PRO A 62 9.29 -23.96 -19.97
CA PRO A 62 10.38 -23.00 -20.00
C PRO A 62 11.03 -22.82 -18.62
N CYS A 63 12.36 -22.75 -18.59
CA CYS A 63 13.14 -22.59 -17.36
C CYS A 63 12.78 -21.30 -16.61
N ARG A 64 12.35 -21.44 -15.35
CA ARG A 64 11.98 -20.32 -14.45
C ARG A 64 13.04 -19.98 -13.41
N VAL A 65 14.21 -20.61 -13.48
CA VAL A 65 15.35 -20.27 -12.59
C VAL A 65 15.70 -18.79 -12.77
N MET A 66 15.86 -18.07 -11.67
CA MET A 66 16.24 -16.67 -11.67
C MET A 66 17.75 -16.55 -11.79
N ILE A 67 18.21 -15.90 -12.86
CA ILE A 67 19.64 -15.67 -13.12
C ILE A 67 19.88 -14.18 -13.36
N ASP A 68 21.13 -13.77 -13.21
CA ASP A 68 21.55 -12.42 -13.55
C ASP A 68 21.59 -12.26 -15.08
N LYS A 69 20.79 -11.32 -15.60
CA LYS A 69 20.77 -10.95 -17.02
C LYS A 69 21.02 -9.46 -17.17
N THR A 70 21.71 -9.08 -18.24
CA THR A 70 21.91 -7.67 -18.60
C THR A 70 20.88 -7.25 -19.64
N ILE A 71 20.15 -6.17 -19.37
CA ILE A 71 19.17 -5.61 -20.31
C ILE A 71 19.92 -4.89 -21.43
N LYS A 72 19.75 -5.33 -22.67
CA LYS A 72 20.53 -4.83 -23.82
C LYS A 72 20.37 -3.33 -24.08
N THR A 73 19.20 -2.76 -23.81
CA THR A 73 18.88 -1.36 -24.12
C THR A 73 19.45 -0.35 -23.12
N CYS A 74 19.66 -0.75 -21.86
CA CYS A 74 20.17 0.16 -20.82
C CYS A 74 21.43 -0.33 -20.10
N GLY A 75 21.87 -1.57 -20.34
CA GLY A 75 23.09 -2.13 -19.77
C GLY A 75 22.99 -2.57 -18.30
N HIS A 76 21.83 -2.43 -17.65
CA HIS A 76 21.66 -2.80 -16.26
C HIS A 76 21.50 -4.31 -16.07
N LYS A 77 22.14 -4.85 -15.02
CA LYS A 77 22.01 -6.25 -14.60
C LYS A 77 20.81 -6.39 -13.66
N ILE A 78 19.93 -7.35 -13.95
CA ILE A 78 18.75 -7.68 -13.15
C ILE A 78 18.66 -9.19 -12.91
N ARG A 79 17.98 -9.60 -11.83
CA ARG A 79 17.57 -11.00 -11.65
C ARG A 79 16.30 -11.29 -12.42
N PHE A 80 16.37 -12.19 -13.40
CA PHE A 80 15.26 -12.48 -14.30
C PHE A 80 15.17 -13.98 -14.66
N GLN A 81 14.03 -14.40 -15.19
CA GLN A 81 13.82 -15.82 -15.56
C GLN A 81 14.73 -16.23 -16.71
N CYS A 82 15.40 -17.38 -16.58
CA CYS A 82 16.35 -17.90 -17.56
C CYS A 82 15.75 -18.02 -18.97
N ALA A 83 14.53 -18.53 -19.11
CA ALA A 83 13.91 -18.72 -20.42
C ALA A 83 13.33 -17.44 -21.06
N ARG A 84 13.31 -16.30 -20.36
CA ARG A 84 12.75 -15.04 -20.85
C ARG A 84 13.82 -13.98 -21.01
N GLU A 85 13.72 -13.18 -22.07
CA GLU A 85 14.59 -12.03 -22.26
C GLU A 85 14.00 -10.80 -21.58
N PRO A 86 14.78 -10.09 -20.74
CA PRO A 86 14.28 -8.89 -20.08
C PRO A 86 14.27 -7.69 -21.03
N THR A 87 13.33 -6.80 -20.81
CA THR A 87 13.15 -5.55 -21.57
C THR A 87 13.42 -4.34 -20.68
N ASN A 88 13.44 -3.13 -21.26
CA ASN A 88 13.60 -1.90 -20.49
C ASN A 88 12.49 -1.73 -19.43
N ALA A 89 11.28 -2.23 -19.70
CA ALA A 89 10.16 -2.18 -18.76
C ALA A 89 10.42 -2.97 -17.47
N ASP A 90 11.28 -3.99 -17.51
CA ASP A 90 11.67 -4.79 -16.36
C ASP A 90 12.79 -4.11 -15.52
N CYS A 91 13.34 -2.99 -16.01
CA CYS A 91 14.47 -2.32 -15.37
C CYS A 91 14.04 -1.38 -14.24
N GLN A 92 14.25 -1.80 -12.99
CA GLN A 92 14.01 -0.96 -11.81
C GLN A 92 15.26 -0.27 -11.27
N TYR A 93 16.38 -0.31 -12.02
CA TYR A 93 17.62 0.30 -11.58
C TYR A 93 17.45 1.82 -11.37
N PRO A 94 17.84 2.38 -10.21
CA PRO A 94 17.65 3.81 -9.93
C PRO A 94 18.62 4.65 -10.76
N ILE A 95 18.10 5.66 -11.44
CA ILE A 95 18.86 6.65 -12.21
C ILE A 95 18.49 8.03 -11.73
N GLN A 96 19.49 8.87 -11.48
CA GLN A 96 19.27 10.25 -11.11
C GLN A 96 18.78 11.08 -12.32
N LYS A 97 17.63 11.73 -12.19
CA LYS A 97 17.07 12.67 -13.18
C LYS A 97 16.62 13.96 -12.52
N CYS A 98 16.71 15.06 -13.26
CA CYS A 98 16.11 16.33 -12.88
C CYS A 98 14.63 16.33 -13.32
N LEU A 99 13.72 16.54 -12.38
CA LEU A 99 12.28 16.65 -12.65
C LEU A 99 11.90 18.10 -13.01
N PRO A 100 10.70 18.34 -13.57
CA PRO A 100 10.24 19.69 -13.94
C PRO A 100 10.17 20.70 -12.78
N CYS A 101 10.16 20.22 -11.53
CA CYS A 101 10.25 21.07 -10.34
C CYS A 101 11.67 21.59 -10.04
N GLY A 102 12.69 21.13 -10.78
CA GLY A 102 14.10 21.48 -10.59
C GLY A 102 14.87 20.56 -9.64
N ASP A 103 14.19 19.61 -8.98
CA ASP A 103 14.83 18.66 -8.08
C ASP A 103 15.45 17.47 -8.82
N PHE A 104 16.62 17.05 -8.34
CA PHE A 104 17.23 15.78 -8.71
C PHE A 104 16.73 14.65 -7.80
N VAL A 105 16.17 13.60 -8.39
CA VAL A 105 15.70 12.41 -7.68
C VAL A 105 16.04 11.14 -8.44
N ASP A 106 16.13 10.03 -7.71
CA ASP A 106 16.29 8.71 -8.30
C ASP A 106 14.95 8.24 -8.86
N VAL A 107 14.93 7.98 -10.17
CA VAL A 107 13.80 7.41 -10.88
C VAL A 107 14.18 6.02 -11.42
N PRO A 108 13.26 5.04 -11.40
CA PRO A 108 13.49 3.76 -12.06
C PRO A 108 13.86 3.94 -13.53
N CYS A 109 14.83 3.17 -14.01
CA CYS A 109 15.30 3.21 -15.41
C CYS A 109 14.16 3.04 -16.42
N CYS A 110 13.18 2.17 -16.14
CA CYS A 110 12.00 1.98 -17.00
C CYS A 110 11.20 3.28 -17.20
N ILE A 111 11.09 4.11 -16.16
CA ILE A 111 10.43 5.42 -16.21
C ILE A 111 11.35 6.44 -16.88
N ALA A 112 12.63 6.45 -16.50
CA ALA A 112 13.64 7.37 -17.01
C ALA A 112 13.86 7.29 -18.53
N SER A 113 13.47 6.17 -19.14
CA SER A 113 13.59 5.91 -20.58
C SER A 113 12.45 6.53 -21.40
N SER A 114 11.38 7.03 -20.76
CA SER A 114 10.24 7.67 -21.42
C SER A 114 10.02 9.09 -20.91
N LEU A 115 10.04 10.07 -21.83
CA LEU A 115 9.82 11.47 -21.47
C LEU A 115 8.42 11.72 -20.88
N SER A 116 7.39 11.05 -21.39
CA SER A 116 6.02 11.22 -20.90
C SER A 116 5.85 10.66 -19.49
N GLU A 117 6.45 9.50 -19.21
CA GLU A 117 6.40 8.90 -17.86
C GLU A 117 7.22 9.72 -16.87
N LEU A 118 8.40 10.20 -17.29
CA LEU A 118 9.25 11.05 -16.47
C LEU A 118 8.56 12.38 -16.10
N GLN A 119 7.80 12.98 -17.03
CA GLN A 119 7.02 14.20 -16.76
C GLN A 119 5.87 13.99 -15.77
N ARG A 120 5.30 12.78 -15.75
CA ARG A 120 4.19 12.42 -14.83
C ARG A 120 4.68 11.88 -13.49
N PHE A 121 5.98 11.63 -13.35
CA PHE A 121 6.56 11.07 -12.14
C PHE A 121 6.43 12.08 -10.97
N PRO A 122 5.73 11.72 -9.87
CA PRO A 122 5.51 12.65 -8.77
C PRO A 122 6.81 12.84 -7.98
N CYS A 123 7.28 14.09 -7.87
CA CYS A 123 8.50 14.38 -7.12
C CYS A 123 8.34 14.00 -5.62
N PRO A 124 9.20 13.09 -5.09
CA PRO A 124 9.16 12.66 -3.68
C PRO A 124 9.79 13.67 -2.72
N LYS A 125 10.48 14.71 -3.20
CA LYS A 125 11.13 15.71 -2.34
C LYS A 125 10.10 16.40 -1.44
N PRO A 126 10.45 16.68 -0.17
CA PRO A 126 9.55 17.38 0.74
C PRO A 126 9.28 18.80 0.23
N CYS A 127 8.04 19.26 0.36
CA CYS A 127 7.65 20.58 -0.11
C CYS A 127 8.22 21.70 0.77
N ASN A 128 8.11 21.58 2.09
CA ASN A 128 8.64 22.52 3.10
C ASN A 128 8.21 23.99 2.99
N ALA A 129 7.34 24.35 2.04
CA ALA A 129 6.79 25.69 1.91
C ALA A 129 6.01 26.09 3.17
N VAL A 130 6.08 27.37 3.54
CA VAL A 130 5.29 27.92 4.65
C VAL A 130 3.91 28.29 4.12
N LEU A 131 2.88 27.66 4.66
CA LEU A 131 1.48 27.89 4.30
C LEU A 131 1.00 29.24 4.84
N THR A 132 -0.15 29.72 4.37
CA THR A 132 -0.79 30.95 4.88
C THR A 132 -1.12 30.89 6.37
N CYS A 133 -1.36 29.69 6.90
CA CYS A 133 -1.55 29.45 8.34
C CYS A 133 -0.23 29.49 9.15
N LYS A 134 0.90 29.78 8.51
CA LYS A 134 2.29 29.84 9.05
C LYS A 134 2.92 28.49 9.41
N HIS A 135 2.24 27.38 9.13
CA HIS A 135 2.81 26.04 9.30
C HIS A 135 3.59 25.61 8.05
N LYS A 136 4.61 24.77 8.25
CA LYS A 136 5.34 24.13 7.15
C LYS A 136 4.46 23.05 6.51
N CYS A 137 4.44 23.00 5.19
CA CYS A 137 3.76 21.96 4.45
C CYS A 137 4.47 20.62 4.67
N VAL A 138 3.74 19.62 5.15
CA VAL A 138 4.21 18.24 5.38
C VAL A 138 4.12 17.36 4.12
N GLY A 139 3.63 17.91 3.01
CA GLY A 139 3.50 17.21 1.74
C GLY A 139 4.80 17.10 0.96
N THR A 140 4.75 16.38 -0.16
CA THR A 140 5.84 16.33 -1.15
C THR A 140 5.58 17.33 -2.27
N CYS A 141 6.63 17.69 -3.01
CA CYS A 141 6.58 18.54 -4.18
C CYS A 141 5.57 18.02 -5.22
N GLY A 142 5.58 16.70 -5.50
CA GLY A 142 4.61 16.06 -6.39
C GLY A 142 3.15 16.16 -5.91
N LYS A 143 2.89 15.96 -4.61
CA LYS A 143 1.54 16.14 -4.04
C LYS A 143 1.10 17.60 -4.04
N CYS A 144 2.04 18.53 -3.90
CA CYS A 144 1.78 19.96 -3.86
C CYS A 144 1.69 20.61 -5.25
N GLN A 145 1.66 19.82 -6.33
CA GLN A 145 1.72 20.30 -7.72
C GLN A 145 2.84 21.32 -7.94
N ASN A 146 4.05 21.00 -7.48
CA ASN A 146 5.23 21.87 -7.51
C ASN A 146 5.02 23.19 -6.74
N GLY A 147 4.26 23.14 -5.65
CA GLY A 147 3.99 24.30 -4.79
C GLY A 147 2.78 25.15 -5.21
N ARG A 148 2.05 24.78 -6.28
CA ARG A 148 0.85 25.51 -6.71
C ARG A 148 -0.36 25.24 -5.83
N LEU A 149 -0.50 24.00 -5.36
CA LEU A 149 -1.64 23.57 -4.55
C LEU A 149 -1.14 22.68 -3.42
N HIS A 150 -0.90 23.27 -2.25
CA HIS A 150 -0.51 22.50 -1.08
C HIS A 150 -1.66 21.66 -0.55
N ILE A 151 -1.31 20.54 0.07
CA ILE A 151 -2.23 19.75 0.88
C ILE A 151 -2.75 20.59 2.06
N SER A 152 -3.91 20.24 2.60
CA SER A 152 -4.42 20.87 3.81
C SER A 152 -3.45 20.70 4.97
N CYS A 153 -3.32 21.74 5.78
CA CYS A 153 -2.48 21.69 6.96
C CYS A 153 -3.10 20.75 8.01
N GLU A 154 -2.33 19.77 8.47
CA GLU A 154 -2.76 18.79 9.48
C GLU A 154 -2.42 19.22 10.92
N TYR A 155 -1.74 20.36 11.10
CA TYR A 155 -1.46 20.91 12.41
C TYR A 155 -2.76 21.33 13.10
N LYS A 156 -2.86 21.08 14.41
CA LYS A 156 -3.97 21.60 15.23
C LYS A 156 -3.85 23.12 15.33
N CYS A 157 -4.97 23.82 15.21
CA CYS A 157 -4.95 25.28 15.20
C CYS A 157 -4.63 25.89 16.58
N GLU A 158 -5.31 25.42 17.62
CA GLU A 158 -5.15 25.85 19.02
C GLU A 158 -5.29 27.36 19.29
N ARG A 159 -5.71 28.15 18.29
CA ARG A 159 -6.00 29.58 18.44
C ARG A 159 -7.28 29.79 19.26
N PRO A 160 -7.31 30.79 20.16
CA PRO A 160 -8.54 31.21 20.80
C PRO A 160 -9.48 31.84 19.74
N LEU A 161 -10.72 31.38 19.71
CA LEU A 161 -11.80 31.96 18.90
C LEU A 161 -12.34 33.24 19.57
N ILE A 162 -13.18 34.00 18.86
CA ILE A 162 -13.80 35.23 19.42
C ILE A 162 -14.69 34.94 20.65
N CYS A 163 -15.23 33.73 20.75
CA CYS A 163 -15.97 33.23 21.91
C CYS A 163 -15.06 32.70 23.04
N SER A 164 -13.74 32.94 22.96
CA SER A 164 -12.71 32.47 23.90
C SER A 164 -12.51 30.95 23.98
N HIS A 165 -13.25 30.15 23.21
CA HIS A 165 -12.97 28.72 23.06
C HIS A 165 -11.75 28.45 22.20
N VAL A 166 -11.00 27.39 22.53
CA VAL A 166 -9.82 26.95 21.77
C VAL A 166 -10.24 26.18 20.52
N CYS A 167 -9.72 26.57 19.36
CA CYS A 167 -9.99 25.88 18.09
C CYS A 167 -9.34 24.49 18.05
N LYS A 168 -10.16 23.44 17.91
CA LYS A 168 -9.72 22.03 17.79
C LYS A 168 -9.61 21.53 16.35
N ALA A 169 -9.95 22.35 15.36
CA ALA A 169 -9.91 21.98 13.95
C ALA A 169 -8.47 22.01 13.39
N PRO A 170 -8.23 21.34 12.26
CA PRO A 170 -6.99 21.51 11.49
C PRO A 170 -6.78 22.98 11.13
N CYS A 171 -5.52 23.40 11.09
CA CYS A 171 -5.18 24.80 10.94
C CYS A 171 -5.47 25.29 9.52
N THR A 172 -6.35 26.27 9.41
CA THR A 172 -6.67 26.97 8.16
C THR A 172 -6.30 28.45 8.29
N ALA A 173 -6.38 29.20 7.19
CA ALA A 173 -6.17 30.65 7.24
C ALA A 173 -7.15 31.32 8.23
N ASN A 174 -8.40 30.87 8.23
CA ASN A 174 -9.46 31.33 9.11
C ASN A 174 -10.03 30.14 9.88
N CYS A 175 -10.19 30.26 11.19
CA CYS A 175 -10.77 29.20 12.00
C CYS A 175 -12.26 29.02 11.66
N PRO A 176 -12.76 27.77 11.64
CA PRO A 176 -14.19 27.53 11.53
C PRO A 176 -14.94 28.06 12.77
N PRO A 177 -16.28 28.19 12.70
CA PRO A 177 -17.11 28.53 13.85
C PRO A 177 -16.88 27.57 15.02
N CYS A 178 -17.14 28.04 16.24
CA CYS A 178 -16.99 27.22 17.42
C CYS A 178 -17.95 26.03 17.39
N LEU A 179 -17.42 24.82 17.61
CA LEU A 179 -18.21 23.59 17.70
C LEU A 179 -18.50 23.17 19.14
N SER A 180 -18.00 23.91 20.14
CA SER A 180 -18.27 23.66 21.55
C SER A 180 -19.72 23.98 21.91
N PHE A 181 -20.23 23.33 22.95
CA PHE A 181 -21.52 23.70 23.54
C PHE A 181 -21.42 25.02 24.30
N CYS A 182 -22.53 25.72 24.41
CA CYS A 182 -22.63 26.93 25.19
C CYS A 182 -22.37 26.65 26.68
N GLU A 183 -21.61 27.54 27.34
CA GLU A 183 -21.30 27.43 28.76
C GLU A 183 -22.35 28.10 29.64
N THR A 184 -23.29 28.85 29.04
CA THR A 184 -24.38 29.48 29.77
C THR A 184 -25.22 28.40 30.49
N ARG A 185 -25.48 28.65 31.77
CA ARG A 185 -26.33 27.83 32.59
C ARG A 185 -27.10 28.71 33.56
N CYS A 186 -28.32 28.31 33.84
CA CYS A 186 -29.06 28.82 34.99
C CYS A 186 -28.99 27.79 36.13
N VAL A 187 -29.63 28.12 37.25
CA VAL A 187 -29.79 27.18 38.37
C VAL A 187 -30.63 25.95 38.01
N HIS A 188 -31.49 26.08 36.99
CA HIS A 188 -32.40 25.00 36.56
C HIS A 188 -31.76 24.08 35.51
N SER A 189 -31.09 24.64 34.51
CA SER A 189 -30.58 23.88 33.37
C SER A 189 -29.35 24.53 32.73
N LYS A 190 -28.56 23.69 32.04
CA LYS A 190 -27.44 24.12 31.19
C LYS A 190 -27.93 24.24 29.74
N CYS A 191 -27.48 25.28 29.05
CA CYS A 191 -27.78 25.45 27.63
C CYS A 191 -27.22 24.28 26.81
N ASN A 192 -28.03 23.74 25.89
CA ASN A 192 -27.66 22.63 25.01
C ASN A 192 -27.34 23.09 23.57
N LYS A 193 -27.35 24.40 23.32
CA LYS A 193 -27.02 25.01 22.03
C LYS A 193 -25.52 25.07 21.80
N ARG A 194 -25.09 25.20 20.54
CA ARG A 194 -23.67 25.42 20.23
C ARG A 194 -23.27 26.85 20.60
N CYS A 195 -21.99 27.05 20.87
CA CYS A 195 -21.45 28.37 21.13
C CYS A 195 -21.66 29.27 19.90
N GLY A 196 -22.24 30.45 20.10
CA GLY A 196 -22.61 31.38 19.03
C GLY A 196 -24.07 31.24 18.54
N GLU A 197 -24.79 30.19 18.94
CA GLU A 197 -26.23 30.11 18.74
C GLU A 197 -26.97 30.89 19.83
N LEU A 198 -28.12 31.48 19.46
CA LEU A 198 -28.99 32.18 20.41
C LEU A 198 -29.48 31.21 21.51
N CYS A 199 -29.18 31.56 22.75
CA CYS A 199 -29.64 30.80 23.92
C CYS A 199 -31.15 31.01 24.13
N VAL A 200 -31.84 29.96 24.57
CA VAL A 200 -33.26 30.06 24.93
C VAL A 200 -33.36 30.62 26.35
N PRO A 201 -34.06 31.75 26.57
CA PRO A 201 -34.23 32.31 27.91
C PRO A 201 -34.89 31.33 28.87
N CYS A 202 -34.47 31.33 30.13
CA CYS A 202 -35.08 30.48 31.15
C CYS A 202 -36.49 31.00 31.46
N LYS A 203 -37.49 30.11 31.32
CA LYS A 203 -38.90 30.43 31.62
C LYS A 203 -39.31 30.02 33.04
N GLU A 204 -38.41 29.40 33.79
CA GLU A 204 -38.66 28.99 35.17
C GLU A 204 -38.50 30.17 36.12
N VAL A 205 -39.49 30.32 37.00
CA VAL A 205 -39.55 31.40 38.00
C VAL A 205 -38.73 31.03 39.23
N ARG A 206 -37.94 31.99 39.74
CA ARG A 206 -37.31 31.84 41.06
C ARG A 206 -38.38 31.99 42.14
N VAL A 207 -38.59 30.95 42.96
CA VAL A 207 -39.36 31.09 44.20
C VAL A 207 -38.41 31.62 45.26
N ILE A 208 -38.34 32.94 45.42
CA ILE A 208 -37.72 33.58 46.58
C ILE A 208 -38.88 33.95 47.51
N ASP A 209 -38.77 33.58 48.78
CA ASP A 209 -39.81 33.72 49.80
C ASP A 209 -40.62 35.00 49.66
N ARG A 210 -41.88 34.84 49.25
CA ARG A 210 -42.96 35.84 49.23
C ARG A 210 -42.51 37.25 48.79
N VAL A 211 -42.42 37.48 47.48
CA VAL A 211 -42.93 38.67 46.73
C VAL A 211 -42.21 38.75 45.36
N GLU A 212 -43.03 38.94 44.31
CA GLU A 212 -42.72 39.27 42.90
C GLU A 212 -41.89 38.29 42.03
N ASN A 213 -42.56 37.81 40.98
CA ASN A 213 -42.06 36.89 39.95
C ASN A 213 -41.03 37.58 39.04
N TYR A 214 -39.74 37.36 39.26
CA TYR A 214 -38.73 37.72 38.27
C TYR A 214 -38.41 36.52 37.39
N LEU A 215 -38.58 36.68 36.08
CA LEU A 215 -38.08 35.73 35.09
C LEU A 215 -36.57 35.60 35.26
N CYS A 216 -36.07 34.36 35.34
CA CYS A 216 -34.63 34.12 35.36
C CYS A 216 -34.07 34.51 33.98
N SER A 217 -33.55 35.73 33.85
CA SER A 217 -32.78 36.12 32.67
C SER A 217 -31.44 35.38 32.69
N LEU A 218 -31.02 34.92 31.50
CA LEU A 218 -29.72 34.27 31.28
C LEU A 218 -28.56 35.21 31.62
#